data_AF-A0A157SS21-F1
#
_entry.id   AF-A0A157SS21-F1
#
_cell.length_a   1.000
_cell.length_b   1.000
_cell.length_c   1.000
_cell.angle_alpha   90.00
_cell.angle_beta   90.00
_cell.angle_gamma   90.00
#
_symmetry.space_group_name_H-M   'P 1'
#
loop_
_entity.id
_entity.type
_entity.pdbx_description
1 polymer ?
#
loop_
_entity_poly.entity_id
_entity_poly.type
_entity_poly.pdbx_seq_one_letter_code
_entity_poly.pdbx_strand_id
1 'polypeptide(L)'
;MIPVQDYEEIGRFTVVVGNCRYSIPRHCPHRAGRLDHGFISSARGTVSCPLHHSVFDLATGMQLAGPPCGDISVHAEQVQAIPMQIRTRD
;
A
#
# COMPACT_ATOMS: atom_id res chain seq x y z
N MET A 1 -27.14 22.91 1.84
CA MET A 1 -25.73 22.52 2.01
C MET A 1 -25.74 21.26 2.84
N ILE A 2 -25.56 20.09 2.22
CA ILE A 2 -25.41 18.84 2.97
C ILE A 2 -24.06 18.93 3.68
N PRO A 3 -23.97 18.76 5.00
CA PRO A 3 -22.67 18.68 5.66
C PRO A 3 -21.93 17.51 5.01
N VAL A 4 -20.75 17.78 4.45
CA VAL A 4 -19.84 16.73 4.03
C VAL A 4 -19.54 15.96 5.31
N GLN A 5 -20.14 14.78 5.45
CA GLN A 5 -19.85 13.88 6.56
C GLN A 5 -18.34 13.68 6.58
N ASP A 6 -17.73 13.83 7.76
CA ASP A 6 -16.33 13.49 7.97
C ASP A 6 -16.15 12.04 7.52
N TYR A 7 -15.64 11.85 6.31
CA TYR A 7 -15.39 10.52 5.78
C TYR A 7 -14.16 10.00 6.51
N GLU A 8 -14.38 9.26 7.59
CA GLU A 8 -13.33 8.42 8.18
C GLU A 8 -13.06 7.28 7.20
N GLU A 9 -12.13 7.49 6.28
CA GLU A 9 -11.61 6.39 5.46
C GLU A 9 -10.65 5.54 6.30
N ILE A 10 -11.24 4.72 7.19
CA ILE A 10 -10.57 3.68 7.96
C ILE A 10 -10.30 2.53 7.01
N GLY A 11 -9.05 2.23 6.70
CA GLY A 11 -8.78 1.14 5.78
C GLY A 11 -7.31 0.84 5.58
N ARG A 12 -7.05 -0.45 5.36
CA ARG A 12 -5.78 -0.94 4.84
C ARG A 12 -6.03 -1.52 3.45
N PHE A 13 -4.99 -1.56 2.64
CA PHE A 13 -5.01 -2.31 1.38
C PHE A 13 -3.78 -3.19 1.28
N THR A 14 -3.85 -4.14 0.37
CA THR A 14 -2.84 -5.16 0.21
C THR A 14 -2.06 -4.95 -1.08
N VAL A 15 -0.74 -4.97 -0.97
CA VAL A 15 0.20 -4.96 -2.08
C VAL A 15 0.93 -6.30 -2.10
N VAL A 16 1.04 -6.92 -3.27
CA VAL A 16 1.85 -8.14 -3.46
C VAL A 16 3.06 -7.79 -4.32
N VAL A 17 4.26 -8.00 -3.80
CA VAL A 17 5.53 -7.82 -4.53
C VAL A 17 6.36 -9.09 -4.37
N GLY A 18 6.65 -9.76 -5.48
CA GLY A 18 7.28 -11.08 -5.46
C GLY A 18 6.44 -12.07 -4.65
N ASN A 19 7.06 -12.71 -3.65
CA ASN A 19 6.41 -13.67 -2.76
C ASN A 19 6.05 -13.03 -1.41
N CYS A 20 5.87 -11.71 -1.36
CA CYS A 20 5.52 -11.01 -0.13
C CYS A 20 4.20 -10.25 -0.31
N ARG A 21 3.35 -10.34 0.71
CA ARG A 21 2.11 -9.58 0.82
C ARG A 21 2.26 -8.56 1.95
N TYR A 22 2.00 -7.31 1.63
CA TYR A 22 2.08 -6.17 2.53
C TYR A 22 0.70 -5.59 2.71
N SER A 23 0.18 -5.58 3.94
CA SER A 23 -0.97 -4.77 4.30
C SER A 23 -0.45 -3.43 4.80
N ILE A 24 -0.91 -2.32 4.22
CA ILE A 24 -0.52 -0.94 4.59
C ILE A 24 -1.76 -0.03 4.67
N PRO A 25 -1.70 1.14 5.34
CA PRO A 25 -2.83 2.05 5.44
C PRO A 25 -3.22 2.58 4.06
N ARG A 26 -4.51 2.81 3.84
CA ARG A 26 -5.01 3.44 2.61
C ARG A 26 -4.63 4.93 2.55
N HIS A 27 -4.42 5.57 3.70
CA HIS A 27 -4.14 7.00 3.81
C HIS A 27 -2.70 7.28 4.18
N CYS A 28 -2.06 8.13 3.39
CA CYS A 28 -0.81 8.76 3.73
C CYS A 28 -1.03 9.69 4.95
N PRO A 29 -0.20 9.60 6.00
CA PRO A 29 -0.31 10.43 7.20
C PRO A 29 -0.25 11.94 6.94
N HIS A 30 0.29 12.36 5.80
CA HIS A 30 0.48 13.78 5.49
C HIS A 30 -0.84 14.57 5.41
N ARG A 31 -1.74 14.19 4.50
CA ARG A 31 -3.03 14.87 4.26
C ARG A 31 -4.08 13.90 3.70
N ALA A 32 -4.07 12.67 4.23
CA ALA A 32 -4.94 11.60 3.77
C ALA A 32 -4.87 11.38 2.24
N GLY A 33 -3.67 11.45 1.66
CA GLY A 33 -3.48 11.06 0.27
C GLY A 33 -3.70 9.55 0.10
N ARG A 34 -4.47 9.15 -0.91
CA ARG A 34 -4.85 7.76 -1.16
C ARG A 34 -3.70 6.92 -1.72
N LEU A 35 -3.05 6.15 -0.86
CA LEU A 35 -1.91 5.29 -1.21
C LEU A 35 -2.30 4.11 -2.12
N ASP A 36 -3.56 3.68 -2.06
CA ASP A 36 -4.15 2.68 -2.95
C ASP A 36 -4.32 3.18 -4.39
N HIS A 37 -4.27 4.49 -4.60
CA HIS A 37 -4.16 5.13 -5.91
C HIS A 37 -2.73 5.59 -6.23
N GLY A 38 -1.77 5.22 -5.37
CA GLY A 38 -0.36 5.54 -5.52
C GLY A 38 0.38 4.65 -6.50
N PHE A 39 1.67 4.90 -6.64
CA PHE A 39 2.55 4.10 -7.49
C PHE A 39 3.35 3.10 -6.66
N ILE A 40 3.29 1.81 -7.02
CA ILE A 40 4.11 0.75 -6.43
C ILE A 40 5.34 0.53 -7.30
N SER A 41 6.53 0.70 -6.71
CA SER A 41 7.79 0.32 -7.34
C SER A 41 8.22 -1.06 -6.85
N SER A 42 7.89 -2.11 -7.60
CA SER A 42 8.28 -3.48 -7.26
C SER A 42 9.80 -3.66 -7.17
N ALA A 43 10.55 -2.96 -8.02
CA ALA A 43 12.02 -3.02 -8.03
C ALA A 43 12.66 -2.37 -6.80
N ARG A 44 12.01 -1.36 -6.22
CA ARG A 44 12.50 -0.65 -5.03
C ARG A 44 11.82 -1.09 -3.73
N GLY A 45 10.71 -1.84 -3.82
CA GLY A 45 9.90 -2.21 -2.68
C GLY A 45 9.21 -1.00 -2.02
N THR A 46 8.73 -0.03 -2.81
CA THR A 46 8.15 1.20 -2.26
C THR A 46 6.75 1.51 -2.79
N VAL A 47 5.99 2.30 -2.02
CA VAL A 47 4.75 2.97 -2.46
C VAL A 47 4.96 4.48 -2.45
N SER A 48 4.49 5.18 -3.49
CA SER A 48 4.49 6.64 -3.58
C SER A 48 3.07 7.19 -3.52
N CYS A 49 2.84 8.13 -2.61
CA CYS A 49 1.57 8.84 -2.47
C CYS A 49 1.30 9.69 -3.73
N PRO A 50 0.12 9.57 -4.36
CA PRO A 50 -0.17 10.28 -5.60
C PRO A 50 -0.38 11.79 -5.39
N LEU A 51 -0.66 12.23 -4.16
CA LEU A 51 -1.02 13.61 -3.87
C LEU A 51 0.20 14.54 -3.79
N HIS A 52 1.19 14.17 -2.98
CA HIS A 52 2.39 15.00 -2.72
C HIS A 52 3.70 14.19 -2.75
N HIS A 53 3.67 12.98 -3.30
CA HIS A 53 4.85 12.15 -3.57
C HIS A 53 5.68 11.75 -2.34
N SER A 54 5.09 11.68 -1.14
CA SER A 54 5.72 10.95 -0.02
C SER A 54 5.92 9.48 -0.41
N VAL A 55 7.12 8.96 -0.19
CA VAL A 55 7.50 7.58 -0.54
C VAL A 55 7.74 6.78 0.73
N PHE A 56 7.19 5.57 0.79
CA PHE A 56 7.32 4.67 1.93
C PHE A 56 7.90 3.33 1.51
N ASP A 57 8.78 2.78 2.33
CA ASP A 57 9.27 1.41 2.21
C ASP A 57 8.15 0.41 2.55
N LEU A 58 7.89 -0.56 1.68
CA LEU A 58 6.81 -1.53 1.88
C LEU A 58 7.13 -2.56 2.96
N ALA A 59 8.40 -2.81 3.27
CA ALA A 59 8.79 -3.82 4.26
C ALA A 59 8.75 -3.28 5.69
N THR A 60 9.17 -2.03 5.87
CA THR A 60 9.35 -1.39 7.19
C THR A 60 8.32 -0.31 7.47
N GLY A 61 7.73 0.30 6.43
CA GLY A 61 6.85 1.45 6.55
C GLY A 61 7.57 2.78 6.64
N MET A 62 8.91 2.78 6.65
CA MET A 62 9.71 3.98 6.83
C MET A 62 9.45 4.99 5.71
N GLN A 63 9.26 6.26 6.08
CA GLN A 63 9.22 7.33 5.09
C GLN A 63 10.62 7.56 4.50
N LEU A 64 10.75 7.45 3.19
CA LEU A 64 12.02 7.59 2.47
C LEU A 64 12.18 8.95 1.79
N ALA A 65 11.08 9.59 1.40
CA ALA A 65 11.10 10.86 0.66
C ALA A 65 9.77 11.64 0.77
N GLY A 66 9.78 12.86 0.23
CA GLY A 66 8.63 13.76 0.16
C GLY A 66 8.40 14.56 1.45
N PRO A 67 7.27 15.29 1.56
CA PRO A 67 6.96 16.10 2.74
C PRO A 67 6.91 15.25 4.02
N PRO A 68 7.54 15.67 5.13
CA PRO A 68 7.63 14.89 6.34
C PRO A 68 6.24 14.65 6.93
N CYS A 69 5.90 13.40 7.17
CA CYS A 69 4.63 12.98 7.76
C CYS A 69 4.73 11.74 8.65
N GLY A 70 5.93 11.20 8.82
CA GLY A 70 6.19 10.01 9.63
C GLY A 70 5.96 8.72 8.87
N ASP A 71 6.27 7.62 9.54
CA ASP A 71 6.21 6.27 8.98
C ASP A 71 4.76 5.75 8.92
N ILE A 72 4.53 4.71 8.11
CA ILE A 72 3.25 4.00 8.04
C ILE A 72 3.35 2.63 8.73
N SER A 73 2.26 2.16 9.31
CA SER A 73 2.22 0.81 9.88
C SER A 73 2.19 -0.25 8.78
N VAL A 74 3.02 -1.28 8.87
CA VAL A 74 3.07 -2.38 7.87
C VAL A 74 2.83 -3.72 8.57
N HIS A 75 2.03 -4.58 7.93
CA HIS A 75 2.02 -6.01 8.22
C HIS A 75 2.50 -6.75 6.97
N ALA A 76 3.63 -7.45 7.08
CA ALA A 76 4.24 -8.19 6.00
C ALA A 76 4.15 -9.70 6.27
N GLU A 77 3.81 -10.47 5.24
CA GLU A 77 3.85 -11.93 5.26
C GLU A 77 4.42 -12.47 3.95
N GLN A 78 5.14 -13.60 4.03
CA GLN A 78 5.49 -14.35 2.83
C GLN A 78 4.29 -15.14 2.33
N VAL A 79 4.09 -15.13 1.02
CA VAL A 79 3.02 -15.83 0.32
C VAL A 79 3.62 -17.03 -0.40
N GLN A 80 3.03 -18.20 -0.19
CA GLN A 80 3.34 -19.39 -0.98
C GLN A 80 2.53 -19.37 -2.28
N ALA A 81 3.18 -19.65 -3.41
CA ALA A 81 2.47 -19.87 -4.66
C ALA A 81 1.66 -21.17 -4.54
N ILE A 82 0.34 -21.08 -4.72
CA ILE A 82 -0.49 -22.28 -4.84
C ILE A 82 -0.50 -22.67 -6.32
N PRO A 83 0.07 -23.84 -6.71
CA PRO A 83 0.04 -24.26 -8.11
C PRO A 83 -1.40 -24.49 -8.56
N MET A 84 -1.85 -23.71 -9.53
CA MET A 84 -3.16 -23.89 -10.15
C MET A 84 -3.12 -25.16 -11.02
N GLN A 85 -3.77 -26.23 -10.57
CA GLN A 85 -3.95 -27.44 -11.38
C GLN A 85 -5.00 -27.18 -12.46
N ILE A 86 -4.55 -26.94 -13.69
CA ILE A 86 -5.42 -26.91 -14.86
C ILE A 86 -5.68 -28.36 -15.26
N ARG A 87 -6.91 -28.84 -15.07
CA ARG A 87 -7.33 -30.13 -15.64
C ARG A 87 -7.63 -29.94 -17.12
N THR A 88 -6.75 -30.43 -17.99
CA THR A 88 -7.07 -30.61 -19.41
C THR A 88 -8.03 -31.79 -19.55
N ARG A 89 -9.09 -31.63 -20.36
CA ARG A 89 -9.92 -32.75 -20.83
C ARG A 89 -9.29 -33.28 -22.11
N ASP A 90 -9.05 -34.60 -22.15
CA ASP A 90 -8.56 -35.34 -23.33
C ASP A 90 -9.55 -35.33 -24.49
#